data_AF-A0A2R7Y0F2-F1
#
_entry.id   AF-A0A2R7Y0F2-F1
#
_cell.length_a   1.000
_cell.length_b   1.000
_cell.length_c   1.000
_cell.angle_alpha   90.00
_cell.angle_beta   90.00
_cell.angle_gamma   90.00
#
_symmetry.space_group_name_H-M   'P 1'
#
loop_
_entity.id
_entity.type
_entity.pdbx_description
1 polymer ?
#
loop_
_entity_poly.entity_id
_entity_poly.type
_entity_poly.pdbx_seq_one_letter_code
_entity_poly.pdbx_strand_id
1 'polypeptide(L)'
;MVEVILGVPFSYDANDEVRKLLEDFRDMVNFCIEYAVKRKITSYARLRKDVYEWWKKRWDYSTHFCHSACKIALAILKNHRRKRRDGKPEARKLFMQLDPQLYKFYGNKIRISVKPREFLYIDLKYGEYQRKFIDAWIEGKLKAGEITMNETKIVIPFKKDVDLSNPKDWIAIDVNESNVTAVSSNPHILKIETDLRTIHTTYFNIIRNVQRLRKFKPKTAKRLLKKYSGRRRRKVADECHKIARNIVEFAEEHRMGIIMEDLRGIR
;
A
#
# COMPACT_ATOMS: atom_id res chain seq x y z
N MET A 1 -23.26 2.58 6.72
CA MET A 1 -21.89 3.12 6.93
C MET A 1 -20.83 2.03 6.87
N VAL A 2 -19.85 2.20 5.97
CA VAL A 2 -18.66 1.34 5.81
C VAL A 2 -17.42 2.21 6.03
N GLU A 3 -16.49 1.77 6.88
CA GLU A 3 -15.20 2.44 7.08
C GLU A 3 -14.30 2.13 5.88
N VAL A 4 -13.92 3.16 5.12
CA VAL A 4 -12.97 3.07 4.01
C VAL A 4 -11.65 3.72 4.44
N ILE A 5 -10.54 3.05 4.16
CA ILE A 5 -9.20 3.53 4.49
C ILE A 5 -8.45 3.83 3.18
N LEU A 6 -7.97 5.06 3.03
CA LEU A 6 -7.13 5.47 1.91
C LEU A 6 -5.75 5.93 2.38
N GLY A 7 -4.70 5.25 1.92
CA GLY A 7 -3.32 5.64 2.17
C GLY A 7 -2.86 6.72 1.21
N VAL A 8 -2.66 7.94 1.70
CA VAL A 8 -2.23 9.09 0.90
C VAL A 8 -0.72 9.30 1.08
N PRO A 9 0.07 9.26 -0.01
CA PRO A 9 1.51 9.49 0.07
C PRO A 9 1.85 10.99 0.02
N PHE A 10 2.68 11.40 0.98
CA PHE A 10 3.29 12.72 1.11
C PHE A 10 4.79 12.57 0.87
N SER A 11 5.39 13.51 0.15
CA SER A 11 6.84 13.58 0.03
C SER A 11 7.39 14.39 1.21
N TYR A 12 8.66 14.20 1.55
CA TYR A 12 9.35 15.03 2.53
C TYR A 12 10.85 15.02 2.22
N ASP A 13 11.59 16.00 2.74
CA ASP A 13 13.04 16.00 2.64
C ASP A 13 13.62 15.17 3.78
N ALA A 14 14.29 14.07 3.44
CA ALA A 14 14.93 13.23 4.43
C ALA A 14 16.15 13.93 5.02
N ASN A 15 16.07 14.25 6.31
CA ASN A 15 17.22 14.67 7.09
C ASN A 15 18.02 13.45 7.58
N ASP A 16 19.30 13.62 7.92
CA ASP A 16 20.15 12.52 8.40
C ASP A 16 19.62 11.89 9.69
N GLU A 17 18.96 12.69 10.55
CA GLU A 17 18.24 12.20 11.74
C GLU A 17 17.13 11.21 11.39
N VAL A 18 16.38 11.50 10.32
CA VAL A 18 15.29 10.63 9.86
C VAL A 18 15.86 9.32 9.31
N ARG A 19 16.97 9.39 8.56
CA ARG A 19 17.65 8.20 8.05
C ARG A 19 18.13 7.32 9.21
N LYS A 20 18.79 7.90 10.21
CA LYS A 20 19.24 7.19 11.41
C LYS A 20 18.07 6.52 12.15
N LEU A 21 16.95 7.22 12.31
CA LEU A 21 15.75 6.66 12.93
C LEU A 21 15.20 5.44 12.15
N LEU A 22 15.20 5.50 10.81
CA LEU A 22 14.77 4.39 9.96
C LEU A 22 15.72 3.18 10.05
N GLU A 23 17.03 3.44 10.15
CA GLU A 23 18.06 2.40 10.32
C GLU A 23 17.93 1.73 11.70
N ASP A 24 17.83 2.51 12.76
CA ASP A 24 17.63 2.01 14.12
C ASP A 24 16.35 1.18 14.20
N PHE A 25 15.25 1.63 13.57
CA PHE A 25 14.00 0.87 13.52
C PHE A 25 14.12 -0.44 12.75
N ARG A 26 14.83 -0.47 11.62
CA ARG A 26 15.12 -1.70 10.89
C ARG A 26 15.86 -2.70 11.79
N ASP A 27 16.82 -2.22 12.56
CA ASP A 27 17.64 -3.05 13.44
C ASP A 27 16.81 -3.56 14.64
N MET A 28 15.90 -2.75 15.18
CA MET A 28 14.89 -3.20 16.16
C MET A 28 14.00 -4.32 15.61
N VAL A 29 13.53 -4.19 14.36
CA VAL A 29 12.70 -5.21 13.70
C VAL A 29 13.49 -6.50 13.52
N ASN A 30 14.73 -6.42 13.03
CA ASN A 30 15.59 -7.59 12.84
C ASN A 30 15.91 -8.29 14.16
N PHE A 31 16.13 -7.53 15.23
CA PHE A 31 16.28 -8.09 16.58
C PHE A 31 15.02 -8.85 17.03
N CYS A 32 13.83 -8.27 16.83
CA CYS A 32 12.57 -8.93 17.15
C CYS A 32 12.37 -10.22 16.32
N ILE A 33 12.73 -10.20 15.03
CA ILE A 33 12.66 -11.37 14.15
C ILE A 33 13.57 -12.47 14.65
N GLU A 34 14.84 -12.15 14.95
CA GLU A 34 15.81 -13.12 15.44
C GLU A 34 15.37 -13.77 16.74
N TYR A 35 14.89 -12.95 17.68
CA TYR A 35 14.38 -13.43 18.96
C TYR A 35 13.18 -14.37 18.77
N ALA A 36 12.23 -13.98 17.92
CA ALA A 36 11.04 -14.77 17.62
C ALA A 36 11.37 -16.10 16.91
N VAL A 37 12.34 -16.11 16.01
CA VAL A 37 12.81 -17.35 15.33
C VAL A 37 13.48 -18.27 16.33
N LYS A 38 14.42 -17.76 17.14
CA LYS A 38 15.18 -18.55 18.12
C LYS A 38 14.26 -19.23 19.15
N ARG A 39 13.24 -18.52 19.63
CA ARG A 39 12.28 -19.03 20.62
C ARG A 39 10.98 -19.59 20.03
N LYS A 40 10.87 -19.68 18.70
CA LYS A 40 9.68 -20.14 17.97
C LYS A 40 8.38 -19.42 18.39
N ILE A 41 8.47 -18.12 18.71
CA ILE A 41 7.32 -17.33 19.16
C ILE A 41 6.46 -16.92 17.96
N THR A 42 5.15 -17.05 18.11
CA THR A 42 4.15 -16.64 17.11
C THR A 42 3.16 -15.60 17.63
N SER A 43 3.06 -15.47 18.95
CA SER A 43 2.15 -14.54 19.61
C SER A 43 2.80 -13.17 19.81
N TYR A 44 2.07 -12.12 19.45
CA TYR A 44 2.47 -10.73 19.65
C TYR A 44 2.70 -10.39 21.13
N ALA A 45 1.75 -10.75 21.99
CA ALA A 45 1.83 -10.43 23.42
C ALA A 45 3.06 -11.10 24.07
N ARG A 46 3.32 -12.36 23.70
CA ARG A 46 4.48 -13.10 24.20
C ARG A 46 5.80 -12.51 23.70
N LEU A 47 5.89 -12.19 22.41
CA LEU A 47 7.09 -11.57 21.84
C LEU A 47 7.38 -10.23 22.51
N ARG A 48 6.36 -9.38 22.65
CA ARG A 48 6.48 -8.07 23.29
C ARG A 48 6.96 -8.21 24.73
N LYS A 49 6.35 -9.07 25.54
CA LYS A 49 6.73 -9.28 26.95
C LYS A 49 8.19 -9.72 27.08
N ASP A 50 8.62 -10.67 26.27
CA ASP A 50 9.97 -11.25 26.35
C ASP A 50 11.06 -10.30 25.81
N VAL A 51 10.75 -9.51 24.78
CA VAL A 51 11.68 -8.60 24.10
C VAL A 51 11.83 -7.27 24.83
N TYR A 52 10.79 -6.83 25.56
CA TYR A 52 10.71 -5.48 26.12
C TYR A 52 11.93 -5.08 26.97
N GLU A 53 12.35 -5.94 27.91
CA GLU A 53 13.49 -5.67 28.79
C GLU A 53 14.81 -5.54 28.03
N TRP A 54 15.05 -6.45 27.08
CA TRP A 54 16.27 -6.42 26.26
C TRP A 54 16.28 -5.24 25.29
N TRP A 55 15.10 -4.89 24.76
CA TRP A 55 14.93 -3.76 23.86
C TRP A 55 15.21 -2.45 24.59
N LYS A 56 14.64 -2.24 25.79
CA LYS A 56 14.82 -1.03 26.59
C LYS A 56 16.28 -0.79 26.99
N LYS A 57 17.06 -1.85 27.20
CA LYS A 57 18.51 -1.73 27.49
C LYS A 57 19.35 -1.32 26.28
N ARG A 58 18.88 -1.64 25.07
CA ARG A 58 19.65 -1.45 23.82
C ARG A 58 19.29 -0.17 23.09
N TRP A 59 18.05 0.31 23.26
CA TRP A 59 17.50 1.45 22.54
C TRP A 59 16.86 2.44 23.52
N ASP A 60 17.36 3.67 23.49
CA ASP A 60 16.78 4.80 24.20
C ASP A 60 15.74 5.50 23.32
N TYR A 61 14.62 4.80 23.07
CA TYR A 61 13.51 5.28 22.24
C TYR A 61 12.17 5.10 22.99
N SER A 62 11.13 5.81 22.54
CA SER A 62 9.78 5.62 23.08
C SER A 62 9.32 4.16 22.95
N THR A 63 8.68 3.63 24.01
CA THR A 63 8.31 2.21 24.12
C THR A 63 7.39 1.72 23.00
N HIS A 64 6.62 2.62 22.40
CA HIS A 64 5.74 2.29 21.27
C HIS A 64 6.51 1.89 20.01
N PHE A 65 7.79 2.24 19.86
CA PHE A 65 8.62 1.71 18.79
C PHE A 65 8.81 0.20 18.91
N CYS A 66 8.92 -0.32 20.14
CA CYS A 66 8.97 -1.77 20.39
C CYS A 66 7.67 -2.46 19.93
N HIS A 67 6.52 -1.82 20.14
CA HIS A 67 5.22 -2.36 19.74
C HIS A 67 5.13 -2.48 18.21
N SER A 68 5.48 -1.42 17.50
CA SER A 68 5.54 -1.40 16.04
C SER A 68 6.53 -2.43 15.50
N ALA A 69 7.74 -2.50 16.08
CA ALA A 69 8.77 -3.45 15.65
C ALA A 69 8.31 -4.91 15.81
N CYS A 70 7.71 -5.26 16.95
CA CYS A 70 7.17 -6.61 17.21
C CYS A 70 6.06 -6.97 16.21
N LYS A 71 5.15 -6.02 15.92
CA LYS A 71 4.04 -6.21 14.97
C LYS A 71 4.57 -6.52 13.56
N ILE A 72 5.53 -5.73 13.10
CA ILE A 72 6.16 -5.91 11.78
C ILE A 72 6.95 -7.22 11.71
N ALA A 73 7.73 -7.53 12.74
CA ALA A 73 8.52 -8.76 12.80
C ALA A 73 7.64 -10.01 12.64
N LEU A 74 6.50 -10.08 13.34
CA LEU A 74 5.57 -11.19 13.21
C LEU A 74 4.87 -11.23 11.85
N ALA A 75 4.53 -10.07 11.26
CA ALA A 75 3.97 -10.01 9.91
C ALA A 75 4.95 -10.54 8.85
N ILE A 76 6.23 -10.18 8.98
CA ILE A 76 7.31 -10.70 8.13
C ILE A 76 7.43 -12.21 8.28
N LEU A 77 7.47 -12.73 9.52
CA LEU A 77 7.56 -14.16 9.81
C LEU A 77 6.37 -14.94 9.26
N LYS A 78 5.14 -14.43 9.43
CA LYS A 78 3.92 -15.03 8.90
C LYS A 78 3.98 -15.15 7.37
N ASN A 79 4.38 -14.08 6.68
CA ASN A 79 4.47 -14.08 5.23
C ASN A 79 5.60 -14.99 4.71
N HIS A 80 6.73 -15.05 5.42
CA HIS A 80 7.84 -15.93 5.10
C HIS A 80 7.43 -17.41 5.19
N ARG A 81 6.77 -17.81 6.28
CA ARG A 81 6.22 -19.17 6.46
C ARG A 81 5.21 -19.52 5.37
N ARG A 82 4.29 -18.61 5.04
CA ARG A 82 3.30 -18.81 3.96
C ARG A 82 3.95 -19.05 2.61
N LYS A 83 5.08 -18.38 2.32
CA LYS A 83 5.79 -18.48 1.04
C LYS A 83 6.82 -19.61 0.98
N ARG A 84 6.97 -20.41 2.06
CA ARG A 84 7.93 -21.53 2.16
C ARG A 84 9.30 -21.18 1.59
N ARG A 85 9.83 -20.02 1.98
CA ARG A 85 11.15 -19.57 1.51
C ARG A 85 12.22 -20.18 2.41
N ASP A 86 13.32 -20.59 1.80
CA ASP A 86 14.51 -20.98 2.55
C ASP A 86 15.27 -19.75 3.08
N GLY A 87 15.91 -19.92 4.25
CA GLY A 87 16.72 -18.91 4.92
C GLY A 87 15.98 -18.07 5.97
N LYS A 88 16.73 -17.30 6.77
CA LYS A 88 16.17 -16.42 7.81
C LYS A 88 15.48 -15.21 7.15
N PRO A 89 14.24 -14.85 7.55
CA PRO A 89 13.63 -13.62 7.08
C PRO A 89 14.33 -12.41 7.71
N GLU A 90 14.53 -11.36 6.91
CA GLU A 90 15.18 -10.13 7.35
C GLU A 90 14.48 -8.91 6.75
N ALA A 91 14.37 -7.85 7.55
CA ALA A 91 13.97 -6.53 7.09
C ALA A 91 15.18 -5.83 6.46
N ARG A 92 15.17 -5.73 5.12
CA ARG A 92 16.24 -5.06 4.35
C ARG A 92 15.93 -3.62 3.97
N LYS A 93 14.66 -3.25 3.92
CA LYS A 93 14.21 -1.93 3.49
C LYS A 93 14.14 -1.01 4.70
N LEU A 94 14.52 0.25 4.50
CA LEU A 94 14.36 1.32 5.47
C LEU A 94 12.91 1.82 5.41
N PHE A 95 12.12 1.37 6.37
CA PHE A 95 10.76 1.85 6.59
C PHE A 95 10.40 1.67 8.05
N MET A 96 9.51 2.52 8.55
CA MET A 96 8.95 2.40 9.88
C MET A 96 7.44 2.59 9.87
N GLN A 97 6.78 1.93 10.80
CA GLN A 97 5.36 2.14 11.05
C GLN A 97 5.20 2.80 12.42
N LEU A 98 4.60 3.98 12.45
CA LEU A 98 4.39 4.74 13.65
C LEU A 98 3.00 4.45 14.23
N ASP A 99 3.00 4.01 15.48
CA ASP A 99 1.81 3.93 16.31
C ASP A 99 1.18 5.34 16.46
N PRO A 100 -0.16 5.48 16.52
CA PRO A 100 -0.81 6.78 16.73
C PRO A 100 -0.31 7.55 17.97
N GLN A 101 0.26 6.87 18.96
CA GLN A 101 0.85 7.52 20.13
C GLN A 101 2.23 8.14 19.86
N LEU A 102 2.93 7.69 18.81
CA LEU A 102 4.26 8.19 18.45
C LEU A 102 4.22 9.44 17.58
N TYR A 103 3.08 9.82 17.03
CA TYR A 103 3.03 10.96 16.12
C TYR A 103 1.88 11.91 16.42
N LYS A 104 2.04 13.17 16.02
CA LYS A 104 0.96 14.15 15.92
C LYS A 104 1.01 14.78 14.54
N PHE A 105 -0.11 14.69 13.81
CA PHE A 105 -0.27 15.29 12.51
C PHE A 105 -0.82 16.72 12.68
N TYR A 106 -0.25 17.67 11.94
CA TYR A 106 -0.65 19.08 11.95
C TYR A 106 -1.11 19.56 10.56
N GLY A 107 -1.40 18.64 9.63
CA GLY A 107 -1.74 18.95 8.24
C GLY A 107 -0.50 19.13 7.37
N ASN A 108 0.29 20.18 7.62
CA ASN A 108 1.49 20.48 6.82
C ASN A 108 2.79 19.87 7.37
N LYS A 109 2.76 19.39 8.62
CA LYS A 109 3.91 18.76 9.28
C LYS A 109 3.49 17.60 10.18
N ILE A 110 4.42 16.69 10.43
CA ILE A 110 4.28 15.61 11.40
C ILE A 110 5.31 15.79 12.49
N ARG A 111 4.85 15.71 13.74
CA ARG A 111 5.73 15.58 14.90
C ARG A 111 5.81 14.12 15.31
N ILE A 112 7.02 13.57 15.40
CA ILE A 112 7.29 12.21 15.86
C ILE A 112 7.93 12.31 17.25
N SER A 113 7.38 11.59 18.23
CA SER A 113 7.97 11.44 19.57
C SER A 113 9.02 10.35 19.52
N VAL A 114 10.29 10.75 19.39
CA VAL A 114 11.42 9.82 19.28
C VAL A 114 11.77 9.27 20.66
N LYS A 115 11.93 10.16 21.64
CA LYS A 115 12.15 9.84 23.05
C LYS A 115 11.16 10.59 23.93
N PRO A 116 11.05 10.26 25.24
CA PRO A 116 10.33 11.10 26.17
C PRO A 116 10.88 12.54 26.12
N ARG A 117 10.02 13.50 25.77
CA ARG A 117 10.33 14.94 25.61
C ARG A 117 11.24 15.31 24.42
N GLU A 118 11.58 14.38 23.55
CA GLU A 118 12.36 14.65 22.33
C GLU A 118 11.50 14.40 21.09
N PHE A 119 11.32 15.45 20.28
CA PHE A 119 10.41 15.44 19.15
C PHE A 119 11.12 15.79 17.84
N LEU A 120 10.90 14.96 16.83
CA LEU A 120 11.34 15.21 15.46
C LEU A 120 10.18 15.80 14.67
N TYR A 121 10.43 16.93 14.00
CA TYR A 121 9.44 17.56 13.13
C TYR A 121 9.81 17.32 11.67
N ILE A 122 8.84 16.87 10.88
CA ILE A 122 8.99 16.62 9.46
C ILE A 122 7.95 17.45 8.70
N ASP A 123 8.43 18.36 7.87
CA ASP A 123 7.57 19.13 6.97
C ASP A 123 7.18 18.29 5.76
N LEU A 124 5.88 18.29 5.46
CA LEU A 124 5.33 17.52 4.36
C LEU A 124 5.28 18.38 3.09
N LYS A 125 5.77 17.80 1.99
CA LYS A 125 5.59 18.31 0.64
C LYS A 125 4.37 17.66 0.01
N TYR A 126 3.39 18.48 -0.34
CA TYR A 126 2.11 18.04 -0.86
C TYR A 126 1.57 18.95 -1.96
N GLY A 127 0.83 18.37 -2.91
CA GLY A 127 0.16 19.10 -3.99
C GLY A 127 -1.34 19.25 -3.74
N GLU A 128 -2.08 19.65 -4.78
CA GLU A 128 -3.54 19.84 -4.73
C GLU A 128 -4.30 18.58 -4.29
N TYR A 129 -3.86 17.40 -4.76
CA TYR A 129 -4.51 16.13 -4.42
C TYR A 129 -4.49 15.88 -2.91
N GLN A 130 -3.30 15.97 -2.30
CA GLN A 130 -3.13 15.76 -0.87
C GLN A 130 -3.77 16.86 -0.02
N ARG A 131 -3.81 18.09 -0.53
CA ARG A 131 -4.45 19.23 0.16
C ARG A 131 -5.91 18.93 0.52
N LYS A 132 -6.68 18.34 -0.41
CA LYS A 132 -8.07 17.92 -0.16
C LYS A 132 -8.22 17.02 1.07
N PHE A 133 -7.25 16.15 1.33
CA PHE A 133 -7.27 15.27 2.50
C PHE A 133 -6.84 15.97 3.78
N ILE A 134 -5.89 16.90 3.69
CA ILE A 134 -5.51 17.75 4.83
C ILE A 134 -6.71 18.59 5.26
N ASP A 135 -7.38 19.26 4.33
CA ASP A 135 -8.53 20.12 4.61
C ASP A 135 -9.68 19.31 5.23
N ALA A 136 -10.04 18.16 4.63
CA ALA A 136 -11.05 17.27 5.18
C ALA A 136 -10.69 16.69 6.57
N TRP A 137 -9.39 16.52 6.86
CA TRP A 137 -8.92 16.12 8.19
C TRP A 137 -9.02 17.28 9.20
N ILE A 138 -8.68 18.50 8.81
CA ILE A 138 -8.82 19.72 9.65
C ILE A 138 -10.31 19.93 10.01
N GLU A 139 -11.21 19.71 9.05
CA GLU A 139 -12.66 19.76 9.25
C GLU A 139 -13.21 18.61 10.12
N GLY A 140 -12.37 17.67 10.56
CA GLY A 140 -12.77 16.55 11.41
C GLY A 140 -13.51 15.42 10.68
N LYS A 141 -13.60 15.47 9.35
CA LYS A 141 -14.28 14.46 8.52
C LYS A 141 -13.45 13.18 8.33
N LEU A 142 -12.14 13.26 8.57
CA LEU A 142 -11.20 12.14 8.41
C LEU A 142 -10.42 11.88 9.70
N LYS A 143 -10.09 10.61 9.95
CA LYS A 143 -9.17 10.21 11.05
C LYS A 143 -7.89 9.64 10.47
N ALA A 144 -6.74 10.04 11.02
CA ALA A 144 -5.45 9.48 10.64
C ALA A 144 -5.18 8.16 11.43
N GLY A 145 -4.73 7.12 10.73
CA GLY A 145 -4.35 5.83 11.33
C GLY A 145 -2.83 5.67 11.54
N GLU A 146 -2.34 4.44 11.63
CA GLU A 146 -0.90 4.16 11.75
C GLU A 146 -0.13 4.64 10.50
N ILE A 147 0.75 5.62 10.67
CA ILE A 147 1.52 6.19 9.56
C ILE A 147 2.65 5.24 9.17
N THR A 148 2.89 5.06 7.88
CA THR A 148 4.07 4.33 7.37
C THR A 148 5.01 5.30 6.69
N MET A 149 6.27 5.32 7.11
CA MET A 149 7.31 6.18 6.52
C MET A 149 8.43 5.35 5.93
N ASN A 150 8.96 5.79 4.80
CA ASN A 150 10.21 5.31 4.21
C ASN A 150 11.11 6.52 3.91
N GLU A 151 12.32 6.30 3.39
CA GLU A 151 13.32 7.34 3.12
C GLU A 151 12.87 8.51 2.23
N THR A 152 11.75 8.39 1.51
CA THR A 152 11.31 9.38 0.51
C THR A 152 9.89 9.87 0.74
N LYS A 153 9.05 9.07 1.40
CA LYS A 153 7.61 9.29 1.47
C LYS A 153 7.05 8.85 2.81
N ILE A 154 6.06 9.62 3.26
CA ILE A 154 5.20 9.30 4.39
C ILE A 154 3.82 8.97 3.84
N VAL A 155 3.31 7.79 4.16
CA VAL A 155 1.97 7.33 3.80
C VAL A 155 1.07 7.46 5.01
N ILE A 156 0.12 8.38 4.94
CA ILE A 156 -0.87 8.62 5.99
C ILE A 156 -2.17 7.92 5.60
N PRO A 157 -2.64 6.92 6.36
CA PRO A 157 -3.96 6.34 6.12
C PRO A 157 -5.04 7.24 6.70
N PHE A 158 -5.89 7.78 5.83
CA PHE A 158 -7.10 8.50 6.23
C PHE A 158 -8.29 7.54 6.22
N LYS A 159 -9.02 7.50 7.35
CA LYS A 159 -10.26 6.77 7.51
C LYS A 159 -11.45 7.69 7.23
N LYS A 160 -12.37 7.21 6.40
CA LYS A 160 -13.62 7.89 6.05
C LYS A 160 -14.77 6.92 6.23
N ASP A 161 -15.80 7.31 6.98
CA ASP A 161 -17.05 6.58 7.02
C ASP A 161 -17.89 6.98 5.81
N VAL A 162 -18.21 6.00 4.97
CA VAL A 162 -19.00 6.20 3.75
C VAL A 162 -20.34 5.51 3.93
N ASP A 163 -21.42 6.23 3.69
CA ASP A 163 -22.74 5.62 3.66
C ASP A 163 -23.05 5.06 2.26
N LEU A 164 -23.12 3.74 2.16
CA LEU A 164 -23.41 3.03 0.91
C LEU A 164 -24.91 2.68 0.78
N SER A 165 -25.74 3.19 1.69
CA SER A 165 -27.09 2.64 1.96
C SER A 165 -28.11 2.91 0.86
N ASN A 166 -27.97 3.97 0.05
CA ASN A 166 -29.05 4.36 -0.85
C ASN A 166 -28.57 5.22 -2.04
N PRO A 167 -27.99 4.61 -3.08
CA PRO A 167 -27.88 5.31 -4.36
C PRO A 167 -29.28 5.56 -4.93
N LYS A 168 -29.45 6.65 -5.69
CA LYS A 168 -30.76 6.98 -6.30
C LYS A 168 -31.17 5.99 -7.39
N ASP A 169 -30.18 5.38 -8.03
CA ASP A 169 -30.32 4.43 -9.12
C ASP A 169 -29.06 3.55 -9.19
N TRP A 170 -29.05 2.52 -10.02
CA TRP A 170 -27.95 1.57 -10.16
C TRP A 170 -27.46 1.49 -11.60
N ILE A 171 -26.17 1.23 -11.74
CA ILE A 171 -25.52 0.91 -13.02
C ILE A 171 -24.87 -0.47 -12.92
N ALA A 172 -25.23 -1.36 -13.85
CA ALA A 172 -24.63 -2.67 -14.00
C ALA A 172 -23.47 -2.60 -15.01
N ILE A 173 -22.30 -3.10 -14.62
CA ILE A 173 -21.10 -3.12 -15.47
C ILE A 173 -20.87 -4.52 -16.01
N ASP A 174 -20.80 -4.62 -17.34
CA ASP A 174 -20.32 -5.78 -18.10
C ASP A 174 -18.89 -5.51 -18.62
N VAL A 175 -17.98 -6.46 -18.39
CA VAL A 175 -16.55 -6.31 -18.70
C VAL A 175 -16.13 -7.33 -19.76
N ASN A 176 -15.79 -6.85 -20.95
CA ASN A 176 -15.24 -7.65 -22.04
C ASN A 176 -13.77 -7.28 -22.34
N GLU A 177 -13.06 -8.12 -23.09
CA GLU A 177 -11.64 -7.86 -23.45
C GLU A 177 -11.43 -6.64 -24.35
N SER A 178 -12.48 -6.20 -25.05
CA SER A 178 -12.45 -5.12 -26.05
C SER A 178 -13.30 -3.93 -25.66
N ASN A 179 -14.20 -4.08 -24.68
CA ASN A 179 -15.02 -2.97 -24.20
C ASN A 179 -15.46 -3.21 -22.76
N VAL A 180 -15.79 -2.12 -22.07
CA VAL A 180 -16.53 -2.16 -20.81
C VAL A 180 -17.82 -1.39 -21.04
N THR A 181 -18.95 -2.03 -20.76
CA THR A 181 -20.27 -1.46 -20.96
C THR A 181 -20.95 -1.33 -19.60
N ALA A 182 -21.47 -0.15 -19.30
CA ALA A 182 -22.21 0.12 -18.08
C ALA A 182 -23.61 0.61 -18.45
N VAL A 183 -24.64 -0.05 -17.92
CA VAL A 183 -26.05 0.18 -18.26
C VAL A 183 -26.86 0.40 -16.99
N SER A 184 -27.71 1.43 -16.97
CA SER A 184 -28.62 1.72 -15.86
C SER A 184 -30.07 1.35 -16.20
N SER A 185 -30.93 1.30 -15.19
CA SER A 185 -32.37 1.11 -15.34
C SER A 185 -33.08 2.33 -15.94
N ASN A 186 -32.54 3.53 -15.71
CA ASN A 186 -32.81 4.72 -16.53
C ASN A 186 -31.87 4.71 -17.76
N PRO A 187 -32.19 5.34 -18.91
CA PRO A 187 -31.56 5.12 -20.21
C PRO A 187 -30.13 5.71 -20.36
N HIS A 188 -29.31 5.54 -19.33
CA HIS A 188 -27.91 5.91 -19.26
C HIS A 188 -27.07 4.70 -19.69
N ILE A 189 -26.34 4.88 -20.78
CA ILE A 189 -25.42 3.87 -21.32
C ILE A 189 -24.04 4.50 -21.43
N LEU A 190 -23.07 3.87 -20.79
CA LEU A 190 -21.65 4.20 -20.94
C LEU A 190 -20.97 3.01 -21.60
N LYS A 191 -20.39 3.24 -22.79
CA LYS A 191 -19.58 2.24 -23.49
C LYS A 191 -18.16 2.77 -23.65
N ILE A 192 -17.20 2.06 -23.07
CA ILE A 192 -15.78 2.39 -23.16
C ILE A 192 -15.11 1.32 -23.99
N GLU A 193 -14.62 1.67 -25.17
CA GLU A 193 -13.78 0.78 -25.96
C GLU A 193 -12.39 0.69 -25.33
N THR A 194 -11.78 -0.51 -25.38
CA THR A 194 -10.50 -0.76 -24.71
C THR A 194 -9.54 -1.47 -25.64
N ASP A 195 -8.28 -1.06 -25.59
CA ASP A 195 -7.18 -1.70 -26.31
C ASP A 195 -6.60 -2.92 -25.57
N LEU A 196 -7.26 -3.39 -24.50
CA LEU A 196 -6.71 -4.43 -23.62
C LEU A 196 -6.44 -5.73 -24.38
N ARG A 197 -7.36 -6.16 -25.25
CA ARG A 197 -7.15 -7.29 -26.18
C ARG A 197 -5.89 -7.13 -27.01
N THR A 198 -5.74 -5.97 -27.67
CA THR A 198 -4.58 -5.68 -28.54
C THR A 198 -3.28 -5.71 -27.73
N ILE A 199 -3.26 -5.04 -26.57
CA ILE A 199 -2.12 -5.03 -25.66
C ILE A 199 -1.75 -6.45 -25.23
N HIS A 200 -2.73 -7.25 -24.82
CA HIS A 200 -2.51 -8.63 -24.40
C HIS A 200 -1.87 -9.47 -25.50
N THR A 201 -2.43 -9.42 -26.72
CA THR A 201 -1.94 -10.16 -27.89
C THR A 201 -0.53 -9.73 -28.30
N THR A 202 -0.26 -8.43 -28.42
CA THR A 202 1.06 -7.92 -28.80
C THR A 202 2.14 -8.36 -27.82
N TYR A 203 1.90 -8.18 -26.51
CA TYR A 203 2.89 -8.56 -25.50
C TYR A 203 3.01 -10.07 -25.34
N PHE A 204 1.95 -10.84 -25.56
CA PHE A 204 2.02 -12.29 -25.60
C PHE A 204 2.99 -12.77 -26.68
N ASN A 205 2.87 -12.25 -27.91
CA ASN A 205 3.76 -12.58 -29.02
C ASN A 205 5.21 -12.19 -28.74
N ILE A 206 5.45 -10.99 -28.20
CA ILE A 206 6.80 -10.55 -27.79
C ILE A 206 7.39 -11.50 -26.74
N ILE A 207 6.63 -11.83 -25.69
CA ILE A 207 7.09 -12.72 -24.62
C ILE A 207 7.38 -14.12 -25.17
N ARG A 208 6.52 -14.66 -26.04
CA ARG A 208 6.69 -15.96 -26.68
C ARG A 208 7.98 -16.02 -27.50
N ASN A 209 8.27 -14.98 -28.28
CA ASN A 209 9.52 -14.88 -29.05
C ASN A 209 10.75 -14.83 -28.14
N VAL A 210 10.69 -14.07 -27.04
CA VAL A 210 11.79 -14.00 -26.05
C VAL A 210 11.99 -15.35 -25.34
N GLN A 211 10.92 -16.11 -25.08
CA GLN A 211 11.02 -17.44 -24.48
C GLN A 211 11.80 -18.41 -25.38
N ARG A 212 11.69 -18.31 -26.70
CA ARG A 212 12.49 -19.12 -27.64
C ARG A 212 14.00 -18.86 -27.48
N LEU A 213 14.39 -17.62 -27.21
CA LEU A 213 15.78 -17.23 -26.94
C LEU A 213 16.33 -17.78 -25.62
N ARG A 214 15.48 -18.26 -24.70
CA ARG A 214 15.90 -18.75 -23.39
C ARG A 214 16.86 -19.94 -23.47
N LYS A 215 16.71 -20.79 -24.51
CA LYS A 215 17.60 -21.93 -24.74
C LYS A 215 19.04 -21.50 -25.05
N PHE A 216 19.21 -20.46 -25.85
CA PHE A 216 20.53 -20.02 -26.34
C PHE A 216 21.14 -18.88 -25.54
N LYS A 217 20.32 -17.95 -25.03
CA LYS A 217 20.76 -16.73 -24.32
C LYS A 217 19.95 -16.53 -23.04
N PRO A 218 20.15 -17.35 -21.99
CA PRO A 218 19.32 -17.36 -20.79
C PRO A 218 19.35 -16.03 -20.01
N LYS A 219 20.53 -15.39 -19.89
CA LYS A 219 20.68 -14.08 -19.22
C LYS A 219 19.89 -12.98 -19.95
N THR A 220 20.01 -12.91 -21.28
CA THR A 220 19.29 -11.93 -22.11
C THR A 220 17.79 -12.18 -22.11
N ALA A 221 17.36 -13.43 -22.25
CA ALA A 221 15.95 -13.80 -22.22
C ALA A 221 15.32 -13.41 -20.87
N LYS A 222 15.97 -13.71 -19.74
CA LYS A 222 15.49 -13.33 -18.40
C LYS A 222 15.32 -11.81 -18.27
N ARG A 223 16.28 -11.02 -18.77
CA ARG A 223 16.20 -9.55 -18.77
C ARG A 223 15.02 -9.04 -19.60
N LEU A 224 14.86 -9.56 -20.83
CA LEU A 224 13.80 -9.16 -21.75
C LEU A 224 12.41 -9.57 -21.25
N LEU A 225 12.25 -10.77 -20.69
CA LEU A 225 11.01 -11.20 -20.05
C LEU A 225 10.62 -10.26 -18.92
N LYS A 226 11.56 -9.91 -18.02
CA LYS A 226 11.30 -8.94 -16.95
C LYS A 226 10.87 -7.57 -17.50
N LYS A 227 11.54 -7.09 -18.56
CA LYS A 227 11.22 -5.81 -19.22
C LYS A 227 9.80 -5.81 -19.80
N TYR A 228 9.48 -6.78 -20.66
CA TYR A 228 8.21 -6.81 -21.39
C TYR A 228 7.03 -7.20 -20.52
N SER A 229 7.18 -8.15 -19.59
CA SER A 229 6.14 -8.46 -18.61
C SER A 229 5.84 -7.28 -17.70
N GLY A 230 6.89 -6.53 -17.29
CA GLY A 230 6.71 -5.31 -16.51
C GLY A 230 6.02 -4.20 -17.30
N ARG A 231 6.36 -4.03 -18.59
CA ARG A 231 5.74 -3.02 -19.45
C ARG A 231 4.27 -3.34 -19.75
N ARG A 232 3.94 -4.60 -20.08
CA ARG A 232 2.55 -5.07 -20.22
C ARG A 232 1.74 -4.75 -18.97
N ARG A 233 2.23 -5.14 -17.79
CA ARG A 233 1.52 -4.92 -16.52
C ARG A 233 1.26 -3.44 -16.26
N ARG A 234 2.25 -2.57 -16.49
CA ARG A 234 2.06 -1.12 -16.32
C ARG A 234 1.02 -0.56 -17.30
N LYS A 235 1.07 -0.97 -18.57
CA LYS A 235 0.11 -0.50 -19.58
C LYS A 235 -1.32 -0.96 -19.27
N VAL A 236 -1.50 -2.23 -18.91
CA VAL A 236 -2.81 -2.75 -18.49
C VAL A 236 -3.32 -2.04 -17.23
N ALA A 237 -2.46 -1.83 -16.23
CA ALA A 237 -2.85 -1.14 -15.00
C ALA A 237 -3.26 0.33 -15.25
N ASP A 238 -2.56 1.04 -16.13
CA ASP A 238 -2.90 2.41 -16.53
C ASP A 238 -4.26 2.47 -17.25
N GLU A 239 -4.48 1.55 -18.20
CA GLU A 239 -5.75 1.45 -18.92
C GLU A 239 -6.93 1.15 -17.98
N CYS A 240 -6.79 0.15 -17.11
CA CYS A 240 -7.80 -0.17 -16.11
C CYS A 240 -8.07 1.01 -15.16
N HIS A 241 -7.05 1.79 -14.80
CA HIS A 241 -7.22 2.95 -13.93
C HIS A 241 -8.04 4.06 -14.61
N LYS A 242 -7.81 4.31 -15.89
CA LYS A 242 -8.58 5.27 -16.69
C LYS A 242 -10.03 4.82 -16.86
N ILE A 243 -10.26 3.56 -17.19
CA ILE A 243 -11.60 2.98 -17.33
C ILE A 243 -12.36 3.08 -16.00
N ALA A 244 -11.75 2.66 -14.90
CA ALA A 244 -12.37 2.72 -13.58
C ALA A 244 -12.71 4.17 -13.18
N ARG A 245 -11.83 5.12 -13.50
CA ARG A 245 -12.07 6.54 -13.25
C ARG A 245 -13.28 7.05 -14.02
N ASN A 246 -13.36 6.78 -15.32
CA ASN A 246 -14.49 7.21 -16.16
C ASN A 246 -15.82 6.62 -15.64
N ILE A 247 -15.82 5.35 -15.22
CA ILE A 247 -17.00 4.70 -14.66
C ILE A 247 -17.44 5.37 -13.35
N VAL A 248 -16.48 5.67 -12.46
CA VAL A 248 -16.79 6.35 -11.18
C VAL A 248 -17.27 7.78 -11.43
N GLU A 249 -16.63 8.54 -12.31
CA GLU A 249 -17.06 9.90 -12.67
C GLU A 249 -18.48 9.89 -13.24
N PHE A 250 -18.81 8.94 -14.12
CA PHE A 250 -20.17 8.77 -14.64
C PHE A 250 -21.20 8.44 -13.55
N ALA A 251 -20.85 7.52 -12.65
CA ALA A 251 -21.72 7.13 -11.53
C ALA A 251 -21.93 8.28 -10.53
N GLU A 252 -20.90 9.08 -10.26
CA GLU A 252 -20.99 10.26 -9.39
C GLU A 252 -21.87 11.36 -10.01
N GLU A 253 -21.70 11.65 -11.30
CA GLU A 253 -22.50 12.65 -12.04
C GLU A 253 -24.00 12.33 -11.95
N HIS A 254 -24.35 11.05 -12.08
CA HIS A 254 -25.74 10.58 -12.07
C HIS A 254 -26.22 10.09 -10.69
N ARG A 255 -25.38 10.17 -9.65
CA ARG A 255 -25.65 9.68 -8.28
C ARG A 255 -26.11 8.22 -8.22
N MET A 256 -25.46 7.38 -9.01
CA MET A 256 -25.75 5.95 -9.15
C MET A 256 -24.83 5.08 -8.31
N GLY A 257 -25.35 3.93 -7.87
CA GLY A 257 -24.57 2.85 -7.27
C GLY A 257 -24.05 1.92 -8.36
N ILE A 258 -22.90 1.29 -8.11
CA ILE A 258 -22.25 0.39 -9.07
C ILE A 258 -22.50 -1.06 -8.70
N ILE A 259 -23.01 -1.85 -9.64
CA ILE A 259 -23.16 -3.30 -9.57
C ILE A 259 -22.19 -3.92 -10.56
N MET A 260 -21.41 -4.90 -10.10
CA MET A 260 -20.46 -5.65 -10.91
C MET A 260 -20.68 -7.15 -10.73
N GLU A 261 -20.42 -7.92 -11.78
CA GLU A 261 -20.44 -9.36 -11.72
C GLU A 261 -19.33 -9.92 -10.81
N ASP A 262 -19.62 -11.05 -10.17
CA ASP A 262 -18.61 -11.78 -9.40
C ASP A 262 -17.74 -12.62 -10.34
N LEU A 263 -16.58 -12.07 -10.72
CA LEU A 263 -15.64 -12.73 -11.62
C LEU A 263 -14.74 -13.76 -10.93
N ARG A 264 -15.03 -14.17 -9.68
CA ARG A 264 -14.24 -15.19 -8.98
C ARG A 264 -14.40 -16.55 -9.65
N GLY A 265 -13.27 -17.17 -10.03
CA GLY A 265 -13.24 -18.54 -10.55
C GLY A 265 -13.24 -18.67 -12.07
N ILE A 266 -13.29 -17.55 -12.80
CA ILE A 266 -13.08 -17.53 -14.26
C ILE A 266 -11.61 -17.89 -14.55
N ARG A 267 -11.41 -18.93 -15.38
CA ARG A 267 -10.08 -19.49 -15.75
C ARG A 267 -9.55 -18.91 -17.06
#